data_AF-A0A1G9CCA0-F1
#
_entry.id   AF-A0A1G9CCA0-F1
#
_cell.length_a   1.000
_cell.length_b   1.000
_cell.length_c   1.000
_cell.angle_alpha   90.00
_cell.angle_beta   90.00
_cell.angle_gamma   90.00
#
_symmetry.space_group_name_H-M   'P 1'
#
loop_
_entity.id
_entity.type
_entity.pdbx_description
1 polymer ?
#
loop_
_entity_poly.entity_id
_entity_poly.type
_entity_poly.pdbx_seq_one_letter_code
_entity_poly.pdbx_strand_id
1 'polypeptide(L)'
;MGFALLSLVALSASAQDTLKLKSGSLKRVQILNINDESVHFKPTPESPNAFYFAKSDIEEIWFGNGKKEKILHPELTEEELKLKATTLLQTNAHLKKSKNPIQVLFDSNLLVLSEINPNDNKTIGTSKTYDLSKVFAFQPVSYRTGDFAFLNIVIMVRENDSANWEQQKLVLAIDHQEKAVLLLDVLKQLNEMLNQKNDPKK
;
A
#
# COMPACT_ATOMS: atom_id res chain seq x y z
N MET A 1 16.50 26.54 -60.43
CA MET A 1 17.02 26.41 -59.06
C MET A 1 15.83 26.16 -58.14
N GLY A 2 15.62 24.92 -57.72
CA GLY A 2 14.53 24.56 -56.80
C GLY A 2 15.08 24.43 -55.38
N PHE A 3 14.63 25.28 -54.46
CA PHE A 3 14.91 25.15 -53.03
C PHE A 3 14.02 24.04 -52.46
N ALA A 4 14.61 22.90 -52.11
CA ALA A 4 13.95 21.90 -51.30
C ALA A 4 13.94 22.39 -49.85
N LEU A 5 12.77 22.82 -49.38
CA LEU A 5 12.54 23.18 -47.98
C LEU A 5 12.50 21.87 -47.17
N LEU A 6 13.59 21.59 -46.45
CA LEU A 6 13.69 20.45 -45.55
C LEU A 6 12.85 20.76 -44.30
N SER A 7 11.60 20.30 -44.28
CA SER A 7 10.75 20.38 -43.10
C SER A 7 11.33 19.50 -41.99
N LEU A 8 12.04 20.12 -41.05
CA LEU A 8 12.45 19.47 -39.79
C LEU A 8 11.17 19.17 -39.00
N VAL A 9 10.64 17.97 -39.14
CA VAL A 9 9.63 17.44 -38.21
C VAL A 9 10.37 17.20 -36.91
N ALA A 10 10.22 18.15 -35.97
CA ALA A 10 10.62 17.93 -34.60
C ALA A 10 9.79 16.77 -34.06
N LEU A 11 10.37 15.57 -34.05
CA LEU A 11 9.89 14.45 -33.27
C LEU A 11 9.95 14.89 -31.82
N SER A 12 8.84 15.37 -31.28
CA SER A 12 8.62 15.41 -29.84
C SER A 12 8.64 13.98 -29.35
N ALA A 13 9.84 13.48 -29.04
CA ALA A 13 10.01 12.28 -28.26
C ALA A 13 9.32 12.55 -26.92
N SER A 14 8.07 12.13 -26.79
CA SER A 14 7.38 12.12 -25.50
C SER A 14 8.18 11.19 -24.60
N ALA A 15 9.09 11.77 -23.82
CA ALA A 15 9.82 11.05 -22.81
C ALA A 15 8.79 10.42 -21.85
N GLN A 16 9.02 9.18 -21.43
CA GLN A 16 8.19 8.58 -20.39
C GLN A 16 8.37 9.32 -19.07
N ASP A 17 7.33 9.30 -18.23
CA ASP A 17 7.43 9.83 -16.88
C ASP A 17 8.41 9.00 -16.05
N THR A 18 8.99 9.59 -15.01
CA THR A 18 9.87 8.91 -14.07
C THR A 18 9.44 9.19 -12.65
N LEU A 19 9.22 8.13 -11.86
CA LEU A 19 9.03 8.22 -10.43
C LEU A 19 10.39 8.04 -9.74
N LYS A 20 10.80 9.02 -8.95
CA LYS A 20 11.92 8.89 -8.01
C LYS A 20 11.36 8.45 -6.67
N LEU A 21 11.72 7.25 -6.22
CA LEU A 21 11.26 6.71 -4.93
C LEU A 21 12.16 7.21 -3.80
N LYS A 22 11.65 7.26 -2.58
CA LYS A 22 12.43 7.60 -1.36
C LYS A 22 13.64 6.68 -1.15
N SER A 23 13.57 5.45 -1.66
CA SER A 23 14.70 4.52 -1.66
C SER A 23 15.87 4.96 -2.56
N GLY A 24 15.70 6.04 -3.33
CA GLY A 24 16.66 6.51 -4.34
C GLY A 24 16.49 5.82 -5.71
N SER A 25 15.64 4.80 -5.82
CA SER A 25 15.40 4.12 -7.09
C SER A 25 14.56 4.95 -8.06
N LEU A 26 14.87 4.85 -9.35
CA LEU A 26 14.12 5.49 -10.43
C LEU A 26 13.27 4.47 -11.17
N LYS A 27 12.01 4.82 -11.44
CA LYS A 27 11.07 4.00 -12.21
C LYS A 27 10.54 4.79 -13.39
N ARG A 28 10.93 4.41 -14.60
CA ARG A 28 10.30 4.92 -15.82
C ARG A 28 8.94 4.26 -15.99
N VAL A 29 7.91 5.07 -16.17
CA VAL A 29 6.51 4.64 -16.19
C VAL A 29 5.70 5.53 -17.14
N GLN A 30 4.50 5.07 -17.48
CA GLN A 30 3.46 5.93 -18.02
C GLN A 30 2.46 6.20 -16.90
N ILE A 31 2.38 7.44 -16.43
CA ILE A 31 1.38 7.83 -15.42
C ILE A 31 0.01 7.89 -16.10
N LEU A 32 -0.97 7.22 -15.51
CA LEU A 32 -2.36 7.23 -15.95
C LEU A 32 -3.20 8.22 -15.16
N ASN A 33 -3.00 8.26 -13.84
CA ASN A 33 -3.69 9.15 -12.93
C ASN A 33 -2.84 9.41 -11.68
N ILE A 34 -3.00 10.58 -11.09
CA ILE A 34 -2.41 10.98 -9.81
C ILE A 34 -3.57 11.49 -8.95
N ASN A 35 -3.79 10.88 -7.79
CA ASN A 35 -4.73 11.38 -6.78
C ASN A 35 -3.98 11.76 -5.50
N ASP A 36 -4.68 12.07 -4.42
CA ASP A 36 -4.05 12.58 -3.19
C ASP A 36 -3.17 11.55 -2.48
N GLU A 37 -3.41 10.25 -2.68
CA GLU A 37 -2.75 9.19 -1.91
C GLU A 37 -1.88 8.25 -2.76
N SER A 38 -2.12 8.16 -4.06
CA SER A 38 -1.46 7.20 -4.93
C SER A 38 -1.20 7.74 -6.34
N VAL A 39 -0.30 7.04 -7.04
CA VAL A 39 -0.03 7.22 -8.47
C VAL A 39 -0.38 5.93 -9.17
N HIS A 40 -1.32 6.00 -10.12
CA HIS A 40 -1.71 4.91 -11.00
C HIS A 40 -0.88 4.98 -12.29
N PHE A 41 -0.20 3.90 -12.63
CA PHE A 41 0.77 3.90 -13.74
C PHE A 41 0.86 2.56 -14.47
N LYS A 42 1.43 2.58 -15.67
CA LYS A 42 1.92 1.38 -16.37
C LYS A 42 3.45 1.36 -16.41
N PRO A 43 4.11 0.18 -16.31
CA PRO A 43 5.56 0.09 -16.44
C PRO A 43 6.05 0.47 -17.85
N THR A 44 5.24 0.17 -18.86
CA THR A 44 5.44 0.57 -20.25
C THR A 44 4.09 0.88 -20.90
N PRO A 45 4.04 1.68 -21.98
CA PRO A 45 2.80 1.96 -22.70
C PRO A 45 2.05 0.70 -23.16
N GLU A 46 2.81 -0.30 -23.63
CA GLU A 46 2.32 -1.59 -24.10
C GLU A 46 1.92 -2.57 -22.98
N SER A 47 2.18 -2.23 -21.71
CA SER A 47 1.85 -3.11 -20.60
C SER A 47 0.33 -3.32 -20.53
N PRO A 48 -0.15 -4.58 -20.49
CA PRO A 48 -1.57 -4.87 -20.29
C PRO A 48 -2.02 -4.53 -18.87
N ASN A 49 -1.07 -4.52 -17.92
CA ASN A 49 -1.34 -4.30 -16.51
C ASN A 49 -0.93 -2.89 -16.10
N ALA A 50 -1.78 -2.28 -15.27
CA ALA A 50 -1.47 -1.06 -14.53
C ALA A 50 -1.31 -1.38 -13.04
N PHE A 51 -0.60 -0.50 -12.33
CA PHE A 51 -0.20 -0.68 -10.95
C PHE A 51 -0.31 0.63 -10.19
N TYR A 52 -0.23 0.55 -8.87
CA TYR A 52 -0.28 1.70 -7.98
C TYR A 52 1.01 1.80 -7.17
N PHE A 53 1.47 3.03 -6.96
CA PHE A 53 2.44 3.39 -5.92
C PHE A 53 1.73 4.29 -4.91
N ALA A 54 1.96 4.06 -3.62
CA ALA A 54 1.58 5.03 -2.60
C ALA A 54 2.43 6.29 -2.79
N LYS A 55 1.81 7.47 -2.73
CA LYS A 55 2.54 8.74 -2.85
C LYS A 55 3.58 8.91 -1.76
N SER A 56 3.34 8.36 -0.57
CA SER A 56 4.28 8.27 0.54
C SER A 56 5.62 7.61 0.18
N ASP A 57 5.67 6.73 -0.83
CA ASP A 57 6.91 6.07 -1.29
C ASP A 57 7.66 6.89 -2.37
N ILE A 58 7.03 7.92 -2.94
CA ILE A 58 7.54 8.69 -4.08
C ILE A 58 8.14 10.01 -3.59
N GLU A 59 9.42 10.27 -3.83
CA GLU A 59 10.05 11.54 -3.50
C GLU A 59 9.71 12.64 -4.53
N GLU A 60 9.75 12.30 -5.81
CA GLU A 60 9.58 13.26 -6.91
C GLU A 60 9.03 12.58 -8.16
N ILE A 61 8.19 13.29 -8.92
CA ILE A 61 7.68 12.87 -10.24
C ILE A 61 8.33 13.76 -11.30
N TRP A 62 8.97 13.15 -12.29
CA TRP A 62 9.51 13.82 -13.47
C TRP A 62 8.63 13.48 -14.66
N PHE A 63 7.84 14.45 -15.11
CA PHE A 63 6.94 14.26 -16.23
C PHE A 63 7.69 14.30 -17.57
N GLY A 64 7.16 13.60 -18.56
CA GLY A 64 7.70 13.57 -19.92
C GLY A 64 7.85 14.95 -20.59
N ASN A 65 7.10 15.95 -20.12
CA ASN A 65 7.15 17.33 -20.59
C ASN A 65 8.24 18.19 -19.90
N GLY A 66 9.07 17.59 -19.04
CA GLY A 66 10.13 18.27 -18.29
C GLY A 66 9.68 18.92 -16.97
N LYS A 67 8.38 18.92 -16.65
CA LYS A 67 7.90 19.34 -15.32
C LYS A 67 8.40 18.37 -14.25
N LYS A 68 8.83 18.91 -13.11
CA LYS A 68 9.13 18.14 -11.91
C LYS A 68 8.18 18.53 -10.79
N GLU A 69 7.72 17.54 -10.04
CA GLU A 69 6.82 17.71 -8.91
C GLU A 69 7.36 16.94 -7.71
N LYS A 70 7.80 17.69 -6.69
CA LYS A 70 8.25 17.11 -5.43
C LYS A 70 7.04 16.76 -4.58
N ILE A 71 7.00 15.53 -4.07
CA ILE A 71 5.90 15.10 -3.20
C ILE A 71 6.20 15.53 -1.77
N LEU A 72 5.22 16.18 -1.15
CA LEU A 72 5.26 16.48 0.28
C LEU A 72 4.67 15.29 1.04
N HIS A 73 5.38 14.85 2.07
CA HIS A 73 4.95 13.77 2.94
C HIS A 73 4.59 14.37 4.29
N PRO A 74 3.29 14.64 4.55
CA PRO A 74 2.89 14.98 5.91
C PRO A 74 3.25 13.81 6.82
N GLU A 75 3.95 14.10 7.91
CA GLU A 75 4.19 13.11 8.96
C GLU A 75 2.87 12.83 9.66
N LEU A 76 2.38 11.61 9.55
CA LEU A 76 1.20 11.16 10.29
C LEU A 76 1.63 10.68 11.67
N THR A 77 0.84 11.04 12.67
CA THR A 77 0.98 10.49 14.02
C THR A 77 0.61 9.01 14.06
N GLU A 78 1.02 8.31 15.11
CA GLU A 78 0.66 6.91 15.30
C GLU A 78 -0.87 6.72 15.36
N GLU A 79 -1.58 7.64 16.00
CA GLU A 79 -3.05 7.59 16.13
C GLU A 79 -3.74 7.75 14.77
N GLU A 80 -3.27 8.69 13.93
CA GLU A 80 -3.78 8.90 12.58
C GLU A 80 -3.52 7.68 11.68
N LEU A 81 -2.34 7.06 11.79
CA LEU A 81 -2.03 5.83 11.05
C LEU A 81 -2.89 4.65 11.51
N LYS A 82 -3.12 4.48 12.82
CA LYS A 82 -4.01 3.44 13.36
C LYS A 82 -5.45 3.65 12.91
N LEU A 83 -5.93 4.90 12.92
CA LEU A 83 -7.26 5.25 12.41
C LEU A 83 -7.37 4.93 10.92
N LYS A 84 -6.38 5.35 10.12
CA LYS A 84 -6.34 5.08 8.68
C LYS A 84 -6.30 3.58 8.37
N ALA A 85 -5.48 2.82 9.08
CA ALA A 85 -5.42 1.35 8.96
C ALA A 85 -6.76 0.72 9.31
N THR A 86 -7.39 1.15 10.41
CA THR A 86 -8.71 0.69 10.85
C THR A 86 -9.75 0.93 9.77
N THR A 87 -9.84 2.13 9.25
CA THR A 87 -10.78 2.47 8.16
C THR A 87 -10.54 1.61 6.93
N LEU A 88 -9.29 1.48 6.47
CA LEU A 88 -8.95 0.68 5.28
C LEU A 88 -9.32 -0.79 5.46
N LEU A 89 -9.01 -1.37 6.62
CA LEU A 89 -9.32 -2.75 6.96
C LEU A 89 -10.83 -3.00 7.06
N GLN A 90 -11.57 -2.18 7.80
CA GLN A 90 -13.00 -2.40 8.02
C GLN A 90 -13.85 -2.17 6.75
N THR A 91 -13.42 -1.27 5.87
CA THR A 91 -14.20 -0.91 4.67
C THR A 91 -13.81 -1.68 3.43
N ASN A 92 -12.58 -2.22 3.34
CA ASN A 92 -12.09 -2.86 2.12
C ASN A 92 -11.50 -4.26 2.34
N ALA A 93 -11.25 -4.70 3.58
CA ALA A 93 -10.56 -5.97 3.82
C ALA A 93 -11.49 -7.11 4.24
N HIS A 94 -11.16 -8.30 3.75
CA HIS A 94 -11.79 -9.57 4.09
C HIS A 94 -10.72 -10.60 4.42
N LEU A 95 -10.99 -11.47 5.39
CA LEU A 95 -10.11 -12.61 5.67
C LEU A 95 -10.33 -13.65 4.57
N LYS A 96 -9.26 -14.19 3.98
CA LYS A 96 -9.31 -15.02 2.75
C LYS A 96 -10.38 -16.11 2.71
N LYS A 97 -10.80 -16.66 3.86
CA LYS A 97 -11.79 -17.74 3.96
C LYS A 97 -13.25 -17.25 3.99
N SER A 98 -13.47 -15.94 4.10
CA SER A 98 -14.74 -15.34 4.47
C SER A 98 -15.00 -14.04 3.70
N LYS A 99 -16.27 -13.70 3.51
CA LYS A 99 -16.70 -12.37 3.05
C LYS A 99 -17.34 -11.56 4.18
N ASN A 100 -17.21 -12.04 5.41
CA ASN A 100 -17.75 -11.34 6.55
C ASN A 100 -16.91 -10.09 6.82
N PRO A 101 -17.55 -8.99 7.27
CA PRO A 101 -16.83 -7.82 7.71
C PRO A 101 -15.84 -8.16 8.83
N ILE A 102 -14.76 -7.39 8.89
CA ILE A 102 -13.74 -7.52 9.93
C ILE A 102 -13.95 -6.41 10.95
N GLN A 103 -14.00 -6.77 12.23
CA GLN A 103 -13.80 -5.83 13.33
C GLN A 103 -12.30 -5.70 13.60
N VAL A 104 -11.85 -4.46 13.74
CA VAL A 104 -10.46 -4.10 13.96
C VAL A 104 -10.36 -3.38 15.30
N LEU A 105 -9.41 -3.79 16.13
CA LEU A 105 -9.05 -3.10 17.35
C LEU A 105 -7.54 -2.95 17.41
N PHE A 106 -7.08 -1.76 17.77
CA PHE A 106 -5.69 -1.52 18.13
C PHE A 106 -5.57 -1.43 19.65
N ASP A 107 -4.75 -2.29 20.23
CA ASP A 107 -4.35 -2.22 21.63
C ASP A 107 -2.83 -2.03 21.69
N SER A 108 -2.39 -0.81 21.97
CA SER A 108 -0.97 -0.44 21.88
C SER A 108 -0.37 -0.80 20.50
N ASN A 109 0.63 -1.69 20.44
CA ASN A 109 1.27 -2.21 19.22
C ASN A 109 0.56 -3.43 18.61
N LEU A 110 -0.53 -3.88 19.22
CA LEU A 110 -1.26 -5.08 18.81
C LEU A 110 -2.44 -4.71 17.92
N LEU A 111 -2.53 -5.40 16.78
CA LEU A 111 -3.67 -5.37 15.88
C LEU A 111 -4.52 -6.61 16.13
N VAL A 112 -5.75 -6.44 16.59
CA VAL A 112 -6.71 -7.54 16.77
C VAL A 112 -7.69 -7.52 15.61
N LEU A 113 -7.81 -8.65 14.91
CA LEU A 113 -8.77 -8.86 13.84
C LEU A 113 -9.75 -9.97 14.22
N SER A 114 -11.03 -9.69 14.03
CA SER A 114 -12.14 -10.60 14.31
C SER A 114 -13.13 -10.55 13.15
N GLU A 115 -13.59 -11.69 12.64
CA GLU A 115 -14.75 -11.68 11.74
C GLU A 115 -16.00 -11.36 12.55
N ILE A 116 -16.94 -10.59 11.99
CA ILE A 116 -18.23 -10.31 12.62
C ILE A 116 -19.38 -10.70 11.70
N ASN A 117 -20.48 -11.12 12.31
CA ASN A 117 -21.71 -11.39 11.58
C ASN A 117 -22.35 -10.06 11.17
N PRO A 118 -22.63 -9.84 9.87
CA PRO A 118 -23.20 -8.57 9.41
C PRO A 118 -24.60 -8.29 9.97
N ASN A 119 -25.33 -9.32 10.42
CA ASN A 119 -26.70 -9.17 10.91
C ASN A 119 -26.79 -8.68 12.37
N ASP A 120 -25.86 -9.11 13.23
CA ASP A 120 -25.92 -8.83 14.67
C ASP A 120 -24.61 -8.29 15.27
N ASN A 121 -23.61 -8.03 14.43
CA ASN A 121 -22.27 -7.53 14.79
C ASN A 121 -21.51 -8.36 15.83
N LYS A 122 -21.92 -9.61 16.07
CA LYS A 122 -21.20 -10.50 16.98
C LYS A 122 -19.99 -11.12 16.28
N THR A 123 -18.92 -11.31 17.04
CA THR A 123 -17.71 -12.01 16.57
C THR A 123 -18.04 -13.43 16.15
N ILE A 124 -17.59 -13.81 14.96
CA ILE A 124 -17.65 -15.16 14.42
C ILE A 124 -16.30 -15.83 14.71
N GLY A 125 -16.33 -16.92 15.47
CA GLY A 125 -15.14 -17.71 15.76
C GLY A 125 -14.16 -16.99 16.69
N THR A 126 -12.87 -17.17 16.43
CA THR A 126 -11.76 -16.72 17.29
C THR A 126 -11.13 -15.45 16.74
N SER A 127 -10.81 -14.50 17.63
CA SER A 127 -10.00 -13.34 17.26
C SER A 127 -8.54 -13.73 17.12
N LYS A 128 -7.82 -13.04 16.22
CA LYS A 128 -6.37 -13.17 16.09
C LYS A 128 -5.72 -11.84 16.41
N THR A 129 -4.71 -11.89 17.28
CA THR A 129 -3.91 -10.74 17.67
C THR A 129 -2.56 -10.80 16.96
N TYR A 130 -2.19 -9.72 16.30
CA TYR A 130 -0.99 -9.57 15.49
C TYR A 130 -0.10 -8.49 16.12
N ASP A 131 1.17 -8.81 16.37
CA ASP A 131 2.13 -7.83 16.92
C ASP A 131 2.80 -7.06 15.78
N LEU A 132 2.36 -5.81 15.54
CA LEU A 132 2.88 -4.98 14.46
C LEU A 132 4.32 -4.51 14.70
N SER A 133 4.87 -4.65 15.90
CA SER A 133 6.30 -4.42 16.15
C SER A 133 7.17 -5.62 15.73
N LYS A 134 6.56 -6.80 15.51
CA LYS A 134 7.26 -8.04 15.13
C LYS A 134 6.81 -8.55 13.77
N VAL A 135 6.97 -7.70 12.76
CA VAL A 135 6.81 -8.07 11.35
C VAL A 135 8.13 -8.59 10.79
N PHE A 136 8.09 -9.79 10.22
CA PHE A 136 9.25 -10.39 9.57
C PHE A 136 9.33 -10.01 8.09
N ALA A 137 8.19 -9.91 7.41
CA ALA A 137 8.16 -9.54 6.00
C ALA A 137 6.81 -8.93 5.57
N PHE A 138 6.90 -7.81 4.86
CA PHE A 138 5.82 -7.28 4.03
C PHE A 138 6.01 -7.78 2.59
N GLN A 139 5.13 -8.66 2.11
CA GLN A 139 5.19 -9.10 0.71
C GLN A 139 4.59 -8.04 -0.22
N PRO A 140 5.01 -7.98 -1.50
CA PRO A 140 4.38 -7.12 -2.50
C PRO A 140 2.88 -7.41 -2.63
N VAL A 141 2.10 -6.37 -2.96
CA VAL A 141 0.67 -6.50 -3.25
C VAL A 141 0.47 -7.46 -4.41
N SER A 142 -0.37 -8.48 -4.19
CA SER A 142 -0.68 -9.49 -5.21
C SER A 142 -1.97 -9.14 -5.93
N TYR A 143 -1.86 -8.39 -7.02
CA TYR A 143 -2.96 -7.96 -7.89
C TYR A 143 -3.75 -9.14 -8.50
N ARG A 144 -5.07 -8.98 -8.64
CA ARG A 144 -5.99 -9.96 -9.22
C ARG A 144 -6.94 -9.31 -10.23
N THR A 145 -7.51 -10.13 -11.10
CA THR A 145 -8.58 -9.73 -12.03
C THR A 145 -9.84 -9.36 -11.25
N GLY A 146 -10.50 -8.25 -11.59
CA GLY A 146 -11.74 -7.81 -10.92
C GLY A 146 -11.54 -6.78 -9.80
N ASP A 147 -10.52 -5.92 -9.93
CA ASP A 147 -10.22 -4.81 -9.01
C ASP A 147 -10.15 -5.20 -7.52
N PHE A 148 -9.40 -6.26 -7.22
CA PHE A 148 -9.03 -6.61 -5.86
C PHE A 148 -7.59 -7.11 -5.82
N ALA A 149 -7.02 -7.17 -4.62
CA ALA A 149 -5.67 -7.67 -4.41
C ALA A 149 -5.55 -8.44 -3.10
N PHE A 150 -4.47 -9.22 -2.97
CA PHE A 150 -4.11 -9.85 -1.69
C PHE A 150 -2.93 -9.13 -1.05
N LEU A 151 -3.09 -8.81 0.23
CA LEU A 151 -2.04 -8.35 1.10
C LEU A 151 -1.56 -9.52 1.96
N ASN A 152 -0.23 -9.72 2.00
CA ASN A 152 0.40 -10.86 2.66
C ASN A 152 1.50 -10.37 3.59
N ILE A 153 1.36 -10.61 4.90
CA ILE A 153 2.34 -10.20 5.92
C ILE A 153 2.76 -11.43 6.72
N VAL A 154 4.06 -11.59 6.93
CA VAL A 154 4.62 -12.58 7.87
C VAL A 154 4.87 -11.88 9.19
N ILE A 155 4.15 -12.26 10.24
CA ILE A 155 4.04 -11.50 11.49
C ILE A 155 3.83 -12.45 12.68
N MET A 156 4.23 -12.02 13.88
CA MET A 156 3.92 -12.75 15.12
C MET A 156 2.42 -12.66 15.45
N VAL A 157 1.81 -13.82 15.72
CA VAL A 157 0.37 -13.97 15.97
C VAL A 157 0.13 -14.74 17.26
N ARG A 158 -0.95 -14.37 17.94
CA ARG A 158 -1.52 -15.05 19.10
C ARG A 158 -3.02 -15.25 18.86
N GLU A 159 -3.53 -16.45 19.12
CA GLU A 159 -4.96 -16.75 19.05
C GLU A 159 -5.59 -16.70 20.44
N ASN A 160 -6.77 -16.09 20.59
CA ASN A 160 -7.62 -16.12 21.80
C ASN A 160 -6.86 -16.11 23.16
N ASP A 161 -6.15 -15.02 23.46
CA ASP A 161 -5.41 -14.82 24.72
C ASP A 161 -4.41 -15.93 25.12
N SER A 162 -4.07 -16.83 24.19
CA SER A 162 -3.05 -17.85 24.37
C SER A 162 -1.72 -17.22 24.80
N ALA A 163 -0.96 -17.88 25.67
CA ALA A 163 0.38 -17.41 26.02
C ALA A 163 1.39 -17.56 24.86
N ASN A 164 1.08 -18.40 23.87
CA ASN A 164 2.00 -18.76 22.81
C ASN A 164 1.90 -17.79 21.62
N TRP A 165 3.05 -17.26 21.23
CA TRP A 165 3.22 -16.42 20.05
C TRP A 165 3.90 -17.22 18.95
N GLU A 166 3.33 -17.20 17.75
CA GLU A 166 3.83 -17.95 16.61
C GLU A 166 3.98 -17.06 15.38
N GLN A 167 4.99 -17.34 14.55
CA GLN A 167 5.14 -16.68 13.26
C GLN A 167 4.10 -17.27 12.28
N GLN A 168 3.16 -16.44 11.83
CA GLN A 168 2.15 -16.86 10.85
C GLN A 168 2.05 -15.87 9.69
N LYS A 169 1.44 -16.33 8.59
CA LYS A 169 1.15 -15.49 7.43
C LYS A 169 -0.28 -14.93 7.52
N LEU A 170 -0.40 -13.62 7.76
CA LEU A 170 -1.66 -12.88 7.60
C LEU A 170 -1.93 -12.70 6.10
N VAL A 171 -3.11 -13.13 5.65
CA VAL A 171 -3.57 -12.96 4.27
C VAL A 171 -4.92 -12.26 4.26
N LEU A 172 -4.93 -11.04 3.73
CA LEU A 172 -6.12 -10.22 3.57
C LEU A 172 -6.45 -10.11 2.08
N ALA A 173 -7.71 -10.35 1.73
CA ALA A 173 -8.27 -9.92 0.45
C ALA A 173 -8.72 -8.46 0.61
N ILE A 174 -8.29 -7.58 -0.28
CA ILE A 174 -8.59 -6.15 -0.24
C ILE A 174 -9.34 -5.78 -1.52
N ASP A 175 -10.54 -5.23 -1.35
CA ASP A 175 -11.31 -4.60 -2.41
C ASP A 175 -10.59 -3.34 -2.88
N HIS A 176 -10.56 -3.12 -4.18
CA HIS A 176 -9.80 -2.06 -4.85
C HIS A 176 -8.28 -2.19 -4.69
N GLN A 177 -7.60 -2.37 -5.83
CA GLN A 177 -6.16 -2.59 -5.85
C GLN A 177 -5.37 -1.42 -5.24
N GLU A 178 -5.86 -0.20 -5.42
CA GLU A 178 -5.29 1.00 -4.80
C GLU A 178 -5.30 0.91 -3.27
N LYS A 179 -6.42 0.50 -2.67
CA LYS A 179 -6.58 0.45 -1.21
C LYS A 179 -5.67 -0.59 -0.58
N ALA A 180 -5.34 -1.66 -1.31
CA ALA A 180 -4.32 -2.62 -0.89
C ALA A 180 -2.93 -2.00 -0.79
N VAL A 181 -2.55 -1.12 -1.72
CA VAL A 181 -1.26 -0.41 -1.70
C VAL A 181 -1.22 0.57 -0.54
N LEU A 182 -2.30 1.33 -0.33
CA LEU A 182 -2.40 2.27 0.79
C LEU A 182 -2.34 1.56 2.15
N LEU A 183 -3.04 0.44 2.30
CA LEU A 183 -3.00 -0.33 3.54
C LEU A 183 -1.61 -0.90 3.81
N LEU A 184 -0.93 -1.41 2.78
CA LEU A 184 0.44 -1.91 2.93
C LEU A 184 1.39 -0.81 3.40
N ASP A 185 1.29 0.37 2.81
CA ASP A 185 2.08 1.54 3.17
C ASP A 185 1.82 1.98 4.63
N VAL A 186 0.56 2.13 5.02
CA VAL A 186 0.19 2.50 6.40
C VAL A 186 0.73 1.49 7.42
N LEU A 187 0.62 0.18 7.13
CA LEU A 187 1.13 -0.86 8.02
C LEU A 187 2.66 -0.87 8.12
N LYS A 188 3.37 -0.53 7.04
CA LYS A 188 4.83 -0.34 7.07
C LYS A 188 5.23 0.85 7.93
N GLN A 189 4.57 1.99 7.75
CA GLN A 189 4.84 3.19 8.56
C GLN A 189 4.58 2.93 10.04
N LEU A 190 3.48 2.24 10.39
CA LEU A 190 3.23 1.81 11.76
C LEU A 190 4.35 0.91 12.30
N ASN A 191 4.78 -0.10 11.53
CA ASN A 191 5.88 -0.98 11.94
C ASN A 191 7.18 -0.20 12.16
N GLU A 192 7.53 0.72 11.27
CA GLU A 192 8.71 1.57 11.39
C GLU A 192 8.66 2.43 12.66
N MET A 193 7.53 3.10 12.93
CA MET A 193 7.35 3.91 14.13
C MET A 193 7.46 3.09 15.43
N LEU A 194 6.85 1.90 15.45
CA LEU A 194 6.91 1.01 16.61
C LEU A 194 8.33 0.49 16.85
N ASN A 195 9.08 0.21 15.79
CA ASN A 195 10.47 -0.25 15.90
C ASN A 195 11.44 0.85 16.34
N GLN A 196 11.21 2.10 15.91
CA GLN A 196 12.00 3.24 16.39
C GLN A 196 11.81 3.49 17.90
N LYS A 197 10.59 3.30 18.42
CA LYS A 197 10.30 3.41 19.86
C LYS A 197 10.98 2.30 20.68
N ASN A 198 11.07 1.10 20.11
CA ASN A 198 11.63 -0.07 20.80
C ASN A 198 13.18 -0.14 20.74
N ASP A 199 13.81 0.59 19.82
CA ASP A 199 15.27 0.72 19.73
C ASP A 199 15.69 2.21 19.71
N PRO A 200 15.71 2.89 20.88
CA PRO A 200 15.99 4.33 20.97
C PRO A 200 17.46 4.70 20.71
N LYS A 201 18.27 3.78 20.16
CA LYS A 201 19.69 4.01 19.80
C LYS A 201 19.86 4.15 18.29
N LYS A 202 19.25 5.18 17.71
CA LYS A 202 19.67 5.79 16.44
C LYS A 202 19.55 7.29 16.51
#